data_AF-H1YBX0-F1
#
_entry.id   AF-H1YBX0-F1
#
_cell.length_a   1.000
_cell.length_b   1.000
_cell.length_c   1.000
_cell.angle_alpha   90.00
_cell.angle_beta   90.00
_cell.angle_gamma   90.00
#
_symmetry.space_group_name_H-M   'P 1'
#
loop_
_entity.id
_entity.type
_entity.pdbx_description
1 polymer ?
#
loop_
_entity_poly.entity_id
_entity_poly.type
_entity_poly.pdbx_seq_one_letter_code
_entity_poly.pdbx_strand_id
1 'polypeptide(L)'
;MNLTSDVAKVYDMLMSFPGMEETVKIDLRISRKNVLLLNGVIEKGVSGKDDAGAAGLLEALPKEVVEEFKLLAADCLQKAGLTEFNNKLKALNSK
;
A
#
# COMPACT_ATOMS: atom_id res chain seq x y z
N MET A 1 -1.86 12.44 -27.34
CA MET A 1 -0.84 12.22 -26.30
C MET A 1 -1.56 11.73 -25.06
N ASN A 2 -1.41 10.45 -24.71
CA ASN A 2 -1.98 9.87 -23.49
C ASN A 2 -0.92 9.92 -22.38
N LEU A 3 -1.12 10.82 -21.40
CA LEU A 3 -0.22 11.03 -20.27
C LEU A 3 0.01 9.74 -19.44
N THR A 4 -0.93 8.80 -19.51
CA THR A 4 -0.85 7.49 -18.84
C THR A 4 0.27 6.60 -19.37
N SER A 5 0.62 6.69 -20.66
CA SER A 5 1.65 5.81 -21.25
C SER A 5 3.07 6.20 -20.85
N ASP A 6 3.32 7.49 -20.64
CA ASP A 6 4.67 7.98 -20.32
C ASP A 6 4.99 7.77 -18.85
N VAL A 7 4.00 7.91 -17.95
CA VAL A 7 4.15 7.57 -16.53
C VAL A 7 4.41 6.07 -16.33
N ALA A 8 3.68 5.21 -17.06
CA ALA A 8 3.91 3.76 -17.03
C ALA A 8 5.33 3.40 -17.50
N LYS A 9 5.81 4.01 -18.60
CA LYS A 9 7.19 3.79 -19.10
C LYS A 9 8.27 4.26 -18.13
N VAL A 10 8.06 5.39 -17.46
CA VAL A 10 8.99 5.87 -16.42
C VAL A 10 9.00 4.89 -15.25
N TYR A 11 7.84 4.33 -14.91
CA TYR A 11 7.73 3.31 -13.87
C TYR A 11 8.45 2.01 -14.25
N ASP A 12 8.22 1.49 -15.46
CA ASP A 12 8.93 0.32 -15.97
C ASP A 12 10.45 0.54 -15.95
N MET A 13 10.90 1.71 -16.38
CA MET A 13 12.31 2.08 -16.34
C MET A 13 12.85 2.14 -14.91
N LEU A 14 12.08 2.69 -13.96
CA LEU A 14 12.45 2.73 -12.54
C LEU A 14 12.55 1.32 -11.95
N MET A 15 11.56 0.47 -12.22
CA MET A 15 11.54 -0.93 -11.74
C MET A 15 12.63 -1.79 -12.40
N SER A 16 13.13 -1.36 -13.58
CA SER A 16 14.25 -2.01 -14.27
C SER A 16 15.63 -1.66 -13.68
N PHE A 17 15.71 -0.74 -12.71
CA PHE A 17 17.00 -0.40 -12.11
C PHE A 17 17.54 -1.58 -11.28
N PRO A 18 18.84 -1.92 -11.43
CA PRO A 18 19.46 -2.93 -10.60
C PRO A 18 19.39 -2.50 -9.12
N GLY A 19 18.96 -3.41 -8.25
CA GLY A 19 18.77 -3.15 -6.83
C GLY A 19 17.32 -2.92 -6.40
N MET A 20 16.35 -2.77 -7.31
CA MET A 20 14.94 -2.57 -6.95
C MET A 20 14.29 -3.80 -6.29
N GLU A 21 14.84 -4.99 -6.52
CA GLU A 21 14.42 -6.26 -5.90
C GLU A 21 15.20 -6.58 -4.60
N GLU A 22 16.11 -5.69 -4.17
CA GLU A 22 16.88 -5.93 -2.94
C GLU A 22 16.00 -5.76 -1.70
N THR A 23 16.03 -6.77 -0.83
CA THR A 23 15.35 -6.68 0.46
C THR A 23 16.08 -5.71 1.38
N VAL A 24 15.39 -4.63 1.76
CA VAL A 24 15.92 -3.63 2.71
C VAL A 24 15.27 -3.75 4.09
N LYS A 25 16.04 -3.45 5.14
CA LYS A 25 15.51 -3.33 6.51
C LYS A 25 15.01 -1.91 6.75
N ILE A 26 13.72 -1.77 7.06
CA ILE A 26 13.10 -0.49 7.41
C ILE A 26 12.91 -0.41 8.93
N ASP A 27 13.61 0.51 9.61
CA ASP A 27 13.37 0.82 11.03
C ASP A 27 12.28 1.89 11.13
N LEU A 28 11.09 1.51 11.61
CA LEU A 28 9.94 2.39 11.68
C LEU A 28 9.56 2.69 13.14
N ARG A 29 9.66 3.96 13.54
CA ARG A 29 9.26 4.44 14.88
C ARG A 29 8.13 5.46 14.78
N ILE A 30 6.89 4.96 14.76
CA ILE A 30 5.70 5.79 14.65
C ILE A 30 4.69 5.45 15.76
N SER A 31 3.80 6.40 16.07
CA SER A 31 2.75 6.17 17.07
C SER A 31 1.71 5.16 16.59
N ARG A 32 1.01 4.49 17.52
CA ARG A 32 -0.14 3.61 17.23
C ARG A 32 -1.19 4.27 16.33
N LYS A 33 -1.45 5.57 16.54
CA LYS A 33 -2.33 6.36 15.68
C LYS A 33 -1.86 6.35 14.23
N ASN A 34 -0.58 6.61 14.01
CA ASN A 34 -0.01 6.67 12.67
C ASN A 34 0.05 5.28 12.02
N VAL A 35 0.28 4.21 12.79
CA VAL A 35 0.19 2.82 12.26
C VAL A 35 -1.22 2.54 11.74
N LEU A 36 -2.25 2.90 12.52
CA LEU A 36 -3.64 2.68 12.13
C LEU A 36 -4.00 3.47 10.86
N LEU A 37 -3.59 4.74 10.78
CA LEU A 37 -3.80 5.57 9.60
C LEU A 37 -3.04 5.03 8.38
N LEU A 38 -1.79 4.59 8.57
CA LEU A 38 -0.97 4.00 7.50
C LEU A 38 -1.62 2.73 6.93
N ASN A 39 -2.10 1.83 7.79
CA ASN A 39 -2.84 0.65 7.35
C ASN A 39 -4.06 1.04 6.49
N GLY A 40 -4.86 2.02 6.94
CA GLY A 40 -6.02 2.50 6.17
C GLY A 40 -5.67 3.15 4.83
N VAL A 41 -4.55 3.88 4.75
CA VAL A 41 -4.07 4.47 3.50
C VAL A 41 -3.62 3.39 2.53
N ILE A 42 -2.86 2.39 2.99
CA ILE A 42 -2.41 1.27 2.16
C ILE A 42 -3.63 0.50 1.65
N GLU A 43 -4.57 0.13 2.53
CA GLU A 43 -5.77 -0.61 2.15
C GLU A 43 -6.61 0.13 1.11
N LYS A 44 -6.81 1.44 1.28
CA LYS A 44 -7.52 2.26 0.29
C LYS A 44 -6.78 2.32 -1.03
N GLY A 45 -5.46 2.57 -0.99
CA GLY A 45 -4.63 2.63 -2.20
C GLY A 45 -4.72 1.32 -3.00
N VAL A 46 -4.44 0.19 -2.36
CA VAL A 46 -4.43 -1.11 -3.05
C VAL A 46 -5.83 -1.63 -3.43
N SER A 47 -6.90 -1.06 -2.85
CA SER A 47 -8.28 -1.45 -3.18
C SER A 47 -8.78 -0.88 -4.51
N GLY A 48 -8.10 0.13 -5.08
CA GLY A 48 -8.44 0.70 -6.39
C GLY A 48 -9.83 1.34 -6.49
N LYS A 49 -10.55 1.47 -5.37
CA LYS A 49 -11.89 2.06 -5.32
C LYS A 49 -11.77 3.57 -5.09
N ASP A 50 -12.14 4.33 -6.12
CA ASP A 50 -12.64 5.71 -6.06
C ASP A 50 -11.66 6.90 -6.13
N ASP A 51 -10.53 6.84 -6.83
CA ASP A 51 -9.93 8.12 -7.27
C ASP A 51 -9.27 8.06 -8.65
N ALA A 52 -9.82 8.86 -9.57
CA ALA A 52 -9.39 9.01 -10.96
C ALA A 52 -7.92 9.47 -11.13
N GLY A 53 -7.22 9.80 -10.03
CA GLY A 53 -5.81 10.20 -10.01
C GLY A 53 -4.82 9.11 -9.58
N ALA A 54 -5.26 8.06 -8.85
CA ALA A 54 -4.38 6.99 -8.36
C ALA A 54 -4.41 5.71 -9.25
N ALA A 55 -5.41 5.64 -10.14
CA ALA A 55 -5.68 4.51 -11.03
C ALA A 55 -4.44 4.07 -11.83
N GLY A 56 -3.67 5.00 -12.41
CA GLY A 56 -2.62 4.63 -13.37
C GLY A 56 -1.45 3.82 -12.81
N LEU A 57 -1.08 4.02 -11.53
CA LEU A 57 0.07 3.32 -10.95
C LEU A 57 -0.33 2.01 -10.29
N LEU A 58 -1.35 2.03 -9.44
CA LEU A 58 -1.74 0.86 -8.67
C LEU A 58 -2.44 -0.20 -9.56
N GLU A 59 -3.07 0.21 -10.68
CA GLU A 59 -3.59 -0.72 -11.69
C GLU A 59 -2.46 -1.38 -12.51
N ALA A 60 -1.29 -0.73 -12.61
CA ALA A 60 -0.14 -1.27 -13.32
C ALA A 60 0.71 -2.22 -12.45
N LEU A 61 0.45 -2.30 -11.14
CA LEU A 61 1.20 -3.18 -10.25
C LEU A 61 0.79 -4.65 -10.41
N PRO A 62 1.76 -5.58 -10.39
CA PRO A 62 1.48 -7.01 -10.29
C PRO A 62 0.65 -7.33 -9.03
N LYS A 63 -0.18 -8.37 -9.10
CA LYS A 63 -1.01 -8.80 -7.96
C LYS A 63 -0.16 -9.21 -6.76
N GLU A 64 1.02 -9.75 -7.04
CA GLU A 64 2.01 -10.17 -6.05
C GLU A 64 2.45 -8.98 -5.19
N VAL A 65 2.80 -7.87 -5.84
CA VAL A 65 3.20 -6.62 -5.17
C VAL A 65 2.03 -6.07 -4.32
N VAL A 66 0.81 -6.12 -4.84
CA VAL A 66 -0.39 -5.71 -4.10
C VAL A 66 -0.58 -6.55 -2.83
N GLU A 67 -0.40 -7.86 -2.89
CA GLU A 67 -0.50 -8.74 -1.72
C GLU A 67 0.63 -8.49 -0.72
N GLU A 68 1.86 -8.22 -1.17
CA GLU A 68 2.97 -7.84 -0.30
C GLU A 68 2.66 -6.57 0.51
N PHE A 69 2.08 -5.53 -0.12
CA PHE A 69 1.66 -4.32 0.58
C PHE A 69 0.55 -4.59 1.60
N LYS A 70 -0.40 -5.48 1.30
CA LYS A 70 -1.44 -5.89 2.26
C LYS A 70 -0.83 -6.63 3.46
N LEU A 71 0.11 -7.54 3.21
CA LEU A 71 0.84 -8.26 4.26
C LEU A 71 1.64 -7.30 5.14
N LEU A 72 2.33 -6.33 4.55
CA LEU A 72 3.05 -5.28 5.28
C LEU A 72 2.11 -4.46 6.17
N ALA A 73 0.95 -4.07 5.65
CA ALA A 73 -0.05 -3.32 6.41
C ALA A 73 -0.60 -4.14 7.59
N ALA A 74 -0.79 -5.45 7.43
CA ALA A 74 -1.21 -6.35 8.50
C ALA A 74 -0.12 -6.55 9.55
N ASP A 75 1.13 -6.74 9.13
CA ASP A 75 2.29 -6.89 10.03
C ASP A 75 2.52 -5.62 10.87
N CYS A 76 2.37 -4.44 10.27
CA CYS A 76 2.40 -3.16 11.00
C CYS A 76 1.36 -3.11 12.14
N LEU A 77 0.12 -3.52 11.88
CA LEU A 77 -0.94 -3.58 12.90
C LEU A 77 -0.61 -4.59 14.00
N GLN A 78 -0.12 -5.76 13.62
CA GLN A 78 0.24 -6.82 14.55
C GLN A 78 1.37 -6.35 15.48
N LYS A 79 2.45 -5.78 14.94
CA LYS A 79 3.56 -5.23 15.72
C LYS A 79 3.14 -4.08 16.64
N ALA A 80 2.14 -3.31 16.24
CA ALA A 80 1.58 -2.24 17.07
C ALA A 80 0.55 -2.70 18.12
N GLY A 81 0.12 -3.98 18.07
CA GLY A 81 -0.94 -4.52 18.92
C GLY A 81 -2.33 -3.96 18.59
N LEU A 82 -2.57 -3.58 17.34
CA LEU A 82 -3.80 -2.89 16.90
C LEU A 82 -4.73 -3.76 16.06
N THR A 83 -4.37 -5.00 15.74
CA THR A 83 -5.14 -5.89 14.85
C THR A 83 -6.61 -6.02 15.29
N GLU A 84 -6.87 -6.38 16.55
CA GLU A 84 -8.24 -6.51 17.05
C GLU A 84 -9.00 -5.19 17.06
N PHE A 85 -8.33 -4.09 17.42
CA PHE A 85 -8.93 -2.76 17.43
C PHE A 85 -9.36 -2.35 16.01
N ASN A 86 -8.48 -2.56 15.03
CA ASN A 86 -8.78 -2.29 13.62
C ASN A 86 -9.97 -3.13 13.13
N ASN A 87 -10.02 -4.41 13.48
CA ASN A 87 -11.12 -5.29 13.10
C ASN A 87 -12.47 -4.83 13.69
N LYS A 88 -12.48 -4.43 14.97
CA LYS A 88 -13.67 -3.86 15.62
C LYS A 88 -14.10 -2.56 14.94
N LEU A 89 -13.15 -1.69 14.60
CA LEU A 89 -13.41 -0.43 13.90
C LEU A 89 -14.02 -0.66 12.52
N LYS A 90 -13.49 -1.62 11.75
CA LYS A 90 -14.06 -2.02 10.45
C LYS A 90 -15.48 -2.57 10.59
N ALA A 91 -15.75 -3.38 11.61
CA ALA A 91 -17.09 -3.89 11.88
C ALA A 91 -18.10 -2.79 12.24
N LEU A 92 -17.65 -1.68 12.84
CA LEU A 92 -18.49 -0.51 13.11
C LEU A 92 -18.78 0.31 11.85
N ASN A 93 -17.80 0.47 10.95
CA ASN A 93 -17.97 1.20 9.69
C ASN A 93 -18.69 0.42 8.58
N SER A 94 -18.90 -0.89 8.78
CA SER A 94 -19.63 -1.74 7.82
C SER A 94 -21.13 -1.83 8.11
N LYS A 95 -21.64 -1.01 9.04
CA LYS A 95 -23.06 -0.74 9.29
C LYS A 95 -23.43 0.63 8.73
#